data_AF-A0A2S2GCZ7-F1
#
_entry.id   AF-A0A2S2GCZ7-F1
#
_cell.length_a   1.000
_cell.length_b   1.000
_cell.length_c   1.000
_cell.angle_alpha   90.00
_cell.angle_beta   90.00
_cell.angle_gamma   90.00
#
_symmetry.space_group_name_H-M   'P 1'
#
loop_
_entity.id
_entity.type
_entity.pdbx_description
1 polymer ?
#
loop_
_entity_poly.entity_id
_entity_poly.type
_entity_poly.pdbx_seq_one_letter_code
_entity_poly.pdbx_strand_id
1 'polypeptide(L)'
;MHRTAETDVSSEERNERIGRLDPLRLDDDVRALPKMNEAADVPALVDVLRGALPSEESVAAFTVPECLAAMRDLGMYLGSLKRHGVSAFDAIPEATRSFELLGLRTHMIPRDTVYHYTCWNPVGARERLYSGHPMERHLIDAVRRCVPDLARAVEAGRVLRAEEPGSAAHADAMAALAGHITAADRAMGRVNAHVTPEFFALVLRPYFEDVRIAGRRYMGPAAAHVPLFLLDLLLWASDRGSGQYRGFCHEVALQTLPDWQELYAEWTAGPSVTTRVVAALDGPSPPPGTGHVLAGAEGLRQALRSLTSFRGKHLVMARRAYHAEVRLYELGSGGGSVGLLEEILALTRQNGAVVGPAAARTAPRATTPKE
;
A
#
# COMPACT_ATOMS: atom_id res chain seq x y z
N MET A 1 -10.04 -21.03 1.02
CA MET A 1 -9.89 -20.38 -0.30
C MET A 1 -8.43 -20.44 -0.69
N HIS A 2 -8.13 -20.87 -1.92
CA HIS A 2 -6.76 -20.97 -2.43
C HIS A 2 -6.22 -19.55 -2.63
N ARG A 3 -5.06 -19.22 -2.02
CA ARG A 3 -4.30 -18.02 -2.41
C ARG A 3 -4.22 -17.99 -3.93
N THR A 4 -4.47 -16.84 -4.54
CA THR A 4 -4.01 -16.65 -5.92
C THR A 4 -2.50 -16.47 -5.85
N ALA A 5 -1.77 -17.59 -5.78
CA ALA A 5 -0.31 -17.63 -5.59
C ALA A 5 0.45 -16.73 -6.59
N GLU A 6 -0.19 -16.38 -7.70
CA GLU A 6 0.36 -15.57 -8.77
C GLU A 6 0.37 -14.04 -8.49
N THR A 7 -0.38 -13.54 -7.48
CA THR A 7 -0.37 -12.11 -7.06
C THR A 7 0.43 -11.84 -5.78
N ASP A 8 1.14 -12.86 -5.29
CA ASP A 8 1.92 -12.81 -4.05
C ASP A 8 3.16 -11.90 -4.17
N VAL A 9 3.05 -10.70 -3.59
CA VAL A 9 4.13 -9.70 -3.56
C VAL A 9 5.17 -9.94 -2.47
N SER A 10 5.01 -10.96 -1.62
CA SER A 10 6.00 -11.29 -0.57
C SER A 10 7.23 -12.01 -1.13
N SER A 11 7.11 -12.62 -2.31
CA SER A 11 8.17 -13.35 -3.00
C SER A 11 8.91 -12.45 -4.00
N GLU A 12 10.17 -12.14 -3.70
CA GLU A 12 11.04 -11.37 -4.61
C GLU A 12 11.21 -12.10 -5.96
N GLU A 13 11.42 -13.41 -5.95
CA GLU A 13 11.54 -14.23 -7.16
C GLU A 13 10.31 -14.12 -8.08
N ARG A 14 9.10 -14.16 -7.51
CA ARG A 14 7.86 -13.99 -8.28
C ARG A 14 7.74 -12.59 -8.86
N ASN A 15 8.03 -11.57 -8.05
CA ASN A 15 8.03 -10.18 -8.50
C ASN A 15 9.02 -9.98 -9.67
N GLU A 16 10.23 -10.54 -9.57
CA GLU A 16 11.23 -10.53 -10.65
C GLU A 16 10.79 -11.32 -11.88
N ARG A 17 10.12 -12.46 -11.71
CA ARG A 17 9.54 -13.22 -12.82
C ARG A 17 8.54 -12.36 -13.59
N ILE A 18 7.62 -11.67 -12.93
CA ILE A 18 6.66 -10.76 -13.59
C ILE A 18 7.42 -9.59 -14.25
N GLY A 19 8.38 -9.00 -13.54
CA GLY A 19 9.22 -7.92 -14.07
C GLY A 19 9.95 -8.27 -15.37
N ARG A 20 10.32 -9.54 -15.56
CA ARG A 20 11.01 -10.01 -16.78
C ARG A 20 10.10 -10.17 -17.99
N LEU A 21 8.79 -10.32 -17.80
CA LEU A 21 7.83 -10.54 -18.87
C LEU A 21 7.55 -9.25 -19.65
N ASP A 22 7.42 -9.38 -20.97
CA ASP A 22 6.99 -8.34 -21.91
C ASP A 22 6.06 -8.96 -22.97
N PRO A 23 4.82 -9.34 -22.58
CA PRO A 23 3.91 -10.05 -23.47
C PRO A 23 3.38 -9.16 -24.60
N LEU A 24 3.47 -7.84 -24.46
CA LEU A 24 3.03 -6.86 -25.46
C LEU A 24 4.19 -6.37 -26.34
N ARG A 25 5.43 -6.78 -26.06
CA ARG A 25 6.66 -6.36 -26.77
C ARG A 25 6.87 -4.83 -26.75
N LEU A 26 6.62 -4.21 -25.61
CA LEU A 26 6.65 -2.76 -25.42
C LEU A 26 7.95 -2.22 -24.81
N ASP A 27 8.97 -3.05 -24.58
CA ASP A 27 10.23 -2.64 -23.96
C ASP A 27 10.86 -1.38 -24.61
N ASP A 28 10.86 -1.29 -25.94
CA ASP A 28 11.46 -0.17 -26.66
C ASP A 28 10.56 1.08 -26.65
N ASP A 29 9.25 0.91 -26.83
CA ASP A 29 8.29 2.02 -26.78
C ASP A 29 8.23 2.66 -25.40
N VAL A 30 8.16 1.85 -24.34
CA VAL A 30 8.17 2.31 -22.96
C VAL A 30 9.50 3.01 -22.62
N ARG A 31 10.62 2.62 -23.22
CA ARG A 31 11.89 3.35 -23.05
C ARG A 31 11.83 4.76 -23.63
N ALA A 32 11.02 4.98 -24.67
CA ALA A 32 10.79 6.30 -25.26
C ALA A 32 9.75 7.13 -24.50
N LEU A 33 8.92 6.51 -23.64
CA LEU A 33 7.83 7.17 -22.90
C LEU A 33 8.23 8.45 -22.16
N PRO A 34 9.36 8.53 -21.43
CA PRO A 34 9.79 9.78 -20.80
C PRO A 34 9.91 10.96 -21.77
N LYS A 35 10.43 10.71 -22.98
CA LYS A 35 10.59 11.75 -24.00
C LYS A 35 9.25 12.19 -24.58
N MET A 36 8.33 11.24 -24.82
CA MET A 36 6.96 11.56 -25.25
C MET A 36 6.26 12.42 -24.20
N ASN A 37 6.46 12.10 -22.92
CA ASN A 37 5.91 12.86 -21.81
C ASN A 37 6.51 14.26 -21.66
N GLU A 38 7.82 14.41 -21.84
CA GLU A 38 8.50 15.70 -21.84
C GLU A 38 8.00 16.59 -22.98
N ALA A 39 7.81 16.02 -24.17
CA ALA A 39 7.30 16.73 -25.35
C ALA A 39 5.78 16.97 -25.34
N ALA A 40 5.05 16.40 -24.37
CA ALA A 40 3.59 16.33 -24.38
C ALA A 40 3.01 15.79 -25.70
N ASP A 41 3.67 14.79 -26.28
CA ASP A 41 3.30 14.17 -27.56
C ASP A 41 2.12 13.20 -27.37
N VAL A 42 0.94 13.78 -27.16
CA VAL A 42 -0.32 13.03 -26.99
C VAL A 42 -0.61 12.11 -28.18
N PRO A 43 -0.47 12.52 -29.46
CA PRO A 43 -0.65 11.63 -30.60
C PRO A 43 0.22 10.37 -30.51
N ALA A 44 1.52 10.51 -30.23
CA ALA A 44 2.41 9.35 -30.08
C ALA A 44 1.99 8.44 -28.92
N LEU A 45 1.60 9.00 -27.77
CA LEU A 45 1.11 8.23 -26.62
C LEU A 45 -0.15 7.42 -26.97
N VAL A 46 -1.08 8.04 -27.69
CA VAL A 46 -2.33 7.40 -28.14
C VAL A 46 -2.03 6.29 -29.15
N ASP A 47 -1.15 6.55 -30.12
CA ASP A 47 -0.83 5.59 -31.18
C ASP A 47 -0.13 4.34 -30.64
N VAL A 48 0.83 4.51 -29.73
CA VAL A 48 1.49 3.37 -29.06
C VAL A 48 0.47 2.58 -28.24
N LEU A 49 -0.34 3.25 -27.40
CA LEU A 49 -1.33 2.56 -26.58
C LEU A 49 -2.32 1.78 -27.45
N ARG A 50 -2.82 2.39 -28.53
CA ARG A 50 -3.76 1.75 -29.47
C ARG A 50 -3.15 0.52 -30.13
N GLY A 51 -1.90 0.60 -30.58
CA GLY A 51 -1.17 -0.50 -31.19
C GLY A 51 -0.87 -1.66 -30.24
N ALA A 52 -0.84 -1.39 -28.92
CA ALA A 52 -0.49 -2.35 -27.90
C ALA A 52 -1.68 -3.10 -27.27
N LEU A 53 -2.91 -2.71 -27.57
CA LEU A 53 -4.09 -3.31 -26.95
C LEU A 53 -4.20 -4.80 -27.31
N PRO A 54 -4.16 -5.72 -26.33
CA PRO A 54 -4.31 -7.14 -26.61
C PRO A 54 -5.76 -7.44 -27.00
N SER A 55 -5.93 -8.35 -27.96
CA SER A 55 -7.25 -8.90 -28.31
C SER A 55 -7.79 -9.81 -27.20
N GLU A 56 -9.08 -10.13 -27.25
CA GLU A 56 -9.67 -11.08 -26.28
C GLU A 56 -8.97 -12.45 -26.32
N GLU A 57 -8.61 -12.92 -27.51
CA GLU A 57 -7.87 -14.18 -27.71
C GLU A 57 -6.47 -14.11 -27.08
N SER A 58 -5.75 -12.98 -27.27
CA SER A 58 -4.45 -12.79 -26.63
C SER A 58 -4.57 -12.77 -25.10
N VAL A 59 -5.54 -12.03 -24.55
CA VAL A 59 -5.77 -12.00 -23.11
C VAL A 59 -6.18 -13.39 -22.60
N ALA A 60 -6.96 -14.16 -23.35
CA ALA A 60 -7.32 -15.54 -23.00
C ALA A 60 -6.08 -16.46 -22.95
N ALA A 61 -5.15 -16.31 -23.88
CA ALA A 61 -3.92 -17.09 -23.97
C ALA A 61 -2.88 -16.73 -22.88
N PHE A 62 -2.88 -15.50 -22.38
CA PHE A 62 -1.96 -15.07 -21.32
C PHE A 62 -2.16 -15.85 -20.01
N THR A 63 -1.05 -16.14 -19.35
CA THR A 63 -0.97 -16.49 -17.94
C THR A 63 -1.25 -15.27 -17.05
N VAL A 64 -1.58 -15.45 -15.76
CA VAL A 64 -1.79 -14.30 -14.85
C VAL A 64 -0.55 -13.40 -14.76
N PRO A 65 0.69 -13.91 -14.63
CA PRO A 65 1.89 -13.06 -14.67
C PRO A 65 2.03 -12.23 -15.95
N GLU A 66 1.63 -12.78 -17.10
CA GLU A 66 1.61 -12.02 -18.37
C GLU A 66 0.50 -10.95 -18.37
N CYS A 67 -0.68 -11.25 -17.83
CA CYS A 67 -1.73 -10.23 -17.65
C CYS A 67 -1.25 -9.08 -16.74
N LEU A 68 -0.54 -9.37 -15.65
CA LEU A 68 0.05 -8.36 -14.77
C LEU A 68 1.12 -7.53 -15.49
N ALA A 69 2.01 -8.17 -16.25
CA ALA A 69 3.02 -7.46 -17.04
C ALA A 69 2.40 -6.60 -18.16
N ALA A 70 1.36 -7.09 -18.83
CA ALA A 70 0.60 -6.32 -19.82
C ALA A 70 -0.07 -5.10 -19.18
N MET A 71 -0.75 -5.27 -18.04
CA MET A 71 -1.39 -4.16 -17.31
C MET A 71 -0.37 -3.12 -16.84
N ARG A 72 0.82 -3.55 -16.40
CA ARG A 72 1.92 -2.63 -16.07
C ARG A 72 2.26 -1.73 -17.24
N ASP A 73 2.51 -2.30 -18.41
CA ASP A 73 3.01 -1.54 -19.56
C ASP A 73 1.92 -0.63 -20.13
N LEU A 74 0.67 -1.10 -20.23
CA LEU A 74 -0.47 -0.27 -20.65
C LEU A 74 -0.79 0.85 -19.65
N GLY A 75 -0.66 0.59 -18.35
CA GLY A 75 -0.89 1.59 -17.30
C GLY A 75 0.08 2.77 -17.32
N MET A 76 1.31 2.57 -17.81
CA MET A 76 2.25 3.67 -18.02
C MET A 76 1.72 4.69 -19.04
N TYR A 77 1.04 4.24 -20.09
CA TYR A 77 0.38 5.14 -21.05
C TYR A 77 -0.90 5.75 -20.49
N LEU A 78 -1.65 5.00 -19.67
CA LEU A 78 -2.84 5.50 -18.99
C LEU A 78 -2.51 6.73 -18.12
N GLY A 79 -1.53 6.61 -17.22
CA GLY A 79 -1.11 7.72 -16.37
C GLY A 79 -0.52 8.89 -17.16
N SER A 80 0.20 8.60 -18.26
CA SER A 80 0.80 9.61 -19.14
C SER A 80 -0.26 10.43 -19.88
N LEU A 81 -1.23 9.78 -20.53
CA LEU A 81 -2.33 10.46 -21.20
C LEU A 81 -3.15 11.31 -20.20
N LYS A 82 -3.42 10.73 -19.03
CA LYS A 82 -4.19 11.43 -17.99
C LYS A 82 -3.49 12.70 -17.50
N ARG A 83 -2.17 12.66 -17.29
CA ARG A 83 -1.36 13.86 -16.96
C ARG A 83 -1.55 14.98 -17.98
N HIS A 84 -1.68 14.65 -19.26
CA HIS A 84 -1.86 15.63 -20.34
C HIS A 84 -3.33 15.97 -20.60
N GLY A 85 -4.23 15.65 -19.66
CA GLY A 85 -5.65 15.99 -19.73
C GLY A 85 -6.47 15.10 -20.67
N VAL A 86 -5.90 13.99 -21.15
CA VAL A 86 -6.56 13.09 -22.12
C VAL A 86 -7.01 11.80 -21.44
N SER A 87 -8.28 11.47 -21.64
CA SER A 87 -8.84 10.18 -21.25
C SER A 87 -8.48 9.14 -22.32
N ALA A 88 -7.71 8.12 -21.94
CA ALA A 88 -7.35 7.02 -22.84
C ALA A 88 -8.58 6.32 -23.44
N PHE A 89 -9.65 6.19 -22.65
CA PHE A 89 -10.88 5.48 -23.07
C PHE A 89 -11.80 6.33 -23.95
N ASP A 90 -11.63 7.65 -23.95
CA ASP A 90 -12.32 8.52 -24.92
C ASP A 90 -11.55 8.59 -26.23
N ALA A 91 -10.20 8.60 -26.17
CA ALA A 91 -9.32 8.63 -27.35
C ALA A 91 -9.21 7.26 -28.05
N ILE A 92 -9.42 6.17 -27.31
CA ILE A 92 -9.33 4.79 -27.78
C ILE A 92 -10.47 3.98 -27.14
N PRO A 93 -11.72 4.08 -27.65
CA PRO A 93 -12.88 3.41 -27.07
C PRO A 93 -12.68 1.90 -26.87
N GLU A 94 -11.95 1.25 -27.77
CA GLU A 94 -11.63 -0.19 -27.73
C GLU A 94 -10.78 -0.58 -26.51
N ALA A 95 -10.03 0.37 -25.92
CA ALA A 95 -9.18 0.12 -24.75
C ALA A 95 -9.99 -0.38 -23.55
N THR A 96 -11.24 0.08 -23.39
CA THR A 96 -12.10 -0.30 -22.26
C THR A 96 -12.15 -1.81 -22.10
N ARG A 97 -12.37 -2.53 -23.21
CA ARG A 97 -12.54 -3.98 -23.19
C ARG A 97 -11.26 -4.71 -22.79
N SER A 98 -10.11 -4.32 -23.34
CA SER A 98 -8.83 -4.95 -23.01
C SER A 98 -8.47 -4.77 -21.52
N PHE A 99 -8.68 -3.57 -20.97
CA PHE A 99 -8.43 -3.31 -19.55
C PHE A 99 -9.38 -4.06 -18.62
N GLU A 100 -10.68 -4.15 -18.95
CA GLU A 100 -11.65 -4.95 -18.21
C GLU A 100 -11.31 -6.44 -18.21
N LEU A 101 -10.88 -6.97 -19.36
CA LEU A 101 -10.46 -8.37 -19.47
C LEU A 101 -9.20 -8.66 -18.65
N LEU A 102 -8.19 -7.79 -18.70
CA LEU A 102 -6.99 -7.93 -17.87
C LEU A 102 -7.30 -7.85 -16.37
N GLY A 103 -8.17 -6.91 -15.96
CA GLY A 103 -8.66 -6.80 -14.58
C GLY A 103 -9.38 -8.07 -14.14
N LEU A 104 -10.28 -8.59 -14.98
CA LEU A 104 -11.00 -9.85 -14.73
C LEU A 104 -10.04 -11.04 -14.57
N ARG A 105 -9.05 -11.16 -15.46
CA ARG A 105 -8.07 -12.26 -15.44
C ARG A 105 -7.15 -12.26 -14.21
N THR A 106 -6.96 -11.10 -13.61
CA THR A 106 -6.08 -10.90 -12.44
C THR A 106 -6.86 -10.74 -11.14
N HIS A 107 -8.18 -10.64 -11.21
CA HIS A 107 -9.07 -10.22 -10.12
C HIS A 107 -8.70 -8.85 -9.52
N MET A 108 -8.02 -8.01 -10.29
CA MET A 108 -7.62 -6.66 -9.89
C MET A 108 -8.47 -5.61 -10.64
N ILE A 109 -8.36 -4.36 -10.21
CA ILE A 109 -9.00 -3.24 -10.92
C ILE A 109 -8.50 -3.17 -12.37
N PRO A 110 -9.33 -2.70 -13.33
CA PRO A 110 -8.98 -2.62 -14.74
C PRO A 110 -8.03 -1.45 -15.04
N ARG A 111 -6.98 -1.27 -14.24
CA ARG A 111 -5.88 -0.32 -14.46
C ARG A 111 -4.64 -0.76 -13.67
N ASP A 112 -3.52 -0.12 -13.94
CA ASP A 112 -2.32 -0.30 -13.14
C ASP A 112 -2.49 0.16 -11.70
N THR A 113 -1.66 -0.41 -10.83
CA THR A 113 -1.66 -0.18 -9.39
C THR A 113 -0.24 0.11 -8.93
N VAL A 114 -0.07 0.40 -7.64
CA VAL A 114 1.26 0.58 -7.06
C VAL A 114 2.17 -0.63 -7.28
N TYR A 115 1.63 -1.85 -7.35
CA TYR A 115 2.43 -3.07 -7.57
C TYR A 115 2.98 -3.14 -8.99
N HIS A 116 2.13 -2.84 -9.98
CA HIS A 116 2.52 -2.72 -11.38
C HIS A 116 3.65 -1.69 -11.55
N TYR A 117 3.50 -0.51 -10.95
CA TYR A 117 4.47 0.57 -11.04
C TYR A 117 5.78 0.30 -10.28
N THR A 118 5.78 -0.62 -9.30
CA THR A 118 6.93 -0.83 -8.40
C THR A 118 7.44 -2.27 -8.38
N CYS A 119 6.75 -3.17 -7.70
CA CYS A 119 7.19 -4.53 -7.43
C CYS A 119 7.30 -5.37 -8.71
N TRP A 120 6.39 -5.17 -9.65
CA TRP A 120 6.33 -5.87 -10.93
C TRP A 120 6.97 -5.07 -12.07
N ASN A 121 7.54 -3.90 -11.75
CA ASN A 121 8.31 -3.09 -12.68
C ASN A 121 9.76 -3.59 -12.75
N PRO A 122 10.29 -3.97 -13.93
CA PRO A 122 11.65 -4.44 -14.07
C PRO A 122 12.68 -3.43 -13.55
N VAL A 123 13.86 -3.93 -13.21
CA VAL A 123 14.99 -3.11 -12.78
C VAL A 123 15.93 -2.80 -13.96
N GLY A 124 16.75 -1.75 -13.80
CA GLY A 124 17.82 -1.43 -14.76
C GLY A 124 17.31 -0.78 -16.05
N ALA A 125 17.87 -1.19 -17.19
CA ALA A 125 17.61 -0.58 -18.50
C ALA A 125 16.17 -0.79 -19.01
N ARG A 126 15.46 -1.77 -18.46
CA ARG A 126 14.06 -2.09 -18.79
C ARG A 126 13.06 -1.40 -17.86
N GLU A 127 13.49 -0.71 -16.80
CA GLU A 127 12.59 -0.08 -15.83
C GLU A 127 11.63 0.91 -16.50
N ARG A 128 10.33 0.72 -16.27
CA ARG A 128 9.24 1.57 -16.77
C ARG A 128 9.22 2.85 -15.95
N LEU A 129 9.35 4.00 -16.60
CA LEU A 129 9.38 5.31 -15.95
C LEU A 129 8.52 6.31 -16.70
N TYR A 130 7.82 7.18 -15.97
CA TYR A 130 7.05 8.26 -16.55
C TYR A 130 7.94 9.43 -16.97
N SER A 131 8.90 9.79 -16.13
CA SER A 131 9.75 10.98 -16.28
C SER A 131 11.20 10.65 -16.65
N GLY A 132 11.64 9.43 -16.37
CA GLY A 132 13.05 9.04 -16.51
C GLY A 132 13.98 9.64 -15.43
N HIS A 133 13.46 10.49 -14.55
CA HIS A 133 14.24 11.21 -13.56
C HIS A 133 14.75 10.26 -12.44
N PRO A 134 16.00 10.42 -11.92
CA PRO A 134 16.54 9.54 -10.88
C PRO A 134 15.67 9.47 -9.60
N MET A 135 15.01 10.57 -9.24
CA MET A 135 14.14 10.64 -8.07
C MET A 135 12.90 9.74 -8.21
N GLU A 136 12.43 9.50 -9.43
CA GLU A 136 11.36 8.53 -9.71
C GLU A 136 11.81 7.11 -9.37
N ARG A 137 13.03 6.74 -9.80
CA ARG A 137 13.62 5.43 -9.46
C ARG A 137 13.78 5.24 -7.97
N HIS A 138 14.18 6.29 -7.24
CA HIS A 138 14.27 6.24 -5.77
C HIS A 138 12.91 6.00 -5.10
N LEU A 139 11.84 6.60 -5.62
CA LEU A 139 10.48 6.36 -5.13
C LEU A 139 10.06 4.90 -5.38
N ILE A 140 10.25 4.42 -6.61
CA ILE A 140 9.94 3.04 -7.00
C ILE A 140 10.73 2.03 -6.14
N ASP A 141 12.04 2.20 -6.01
CA ASP A 141 12.92 1.31 -5.24
C ASP A 141 12.56 1.29 -3.76
N ALA A 142 12.20 2.44 -3.18
CA ALA A 142 11.79 2.51 -1.78
C ALA A 142 10.54 1.64 -1.50
N VAL A 143 9.55 1.68 -2.40
CA VAL A 143 8.32 0.87 -2.28
C VAL A 143 8.61 -0.60 -2.60
N ARG A 144 9.34 -0.89 -3.68
CA ARG A 144 9.72 -2.24 -4.12
C ARG A 144 10.38 -3.05 -3.00
N ARG A 145 11.29 -2.42 -2.23
CA ARG A 145 11.97 -3.05 -1.08
C ARG A 145 11.10 -3.18 0.17
N CYS A 146 10.05 -2.37 0.29
CA CYS A 146 9.22 -2.31 1.49
C CYS A 146 8.07 -3.31 1.46
N VAL A 147 7.42 -3.45 0.29
CA VAL A 147 6.21 -4.26 0.13
C VAL A 147 6.38 -5.73 0.56
N PRO A 148 7.49 -6.44 0.25
CA PRO A 148 7.65 -7.82 0.71
C PRO A 148 7.67 -7.96 2.23
N ASP A 149 8.29 -7.03 2.95
CA ASP A 149 8.26 -7.01 4.42
C ASP A 149 6.85 -6.72 4.94
N LEU A 150 6.14 -5.75 4.34
CA LEU A 150 4.77 -5.47 4.75
C LEU A 150 3.83 -6.65 4.49
N ALA A 151 4.03 -7.40 3.40
CA ALA A 151 3.30 -8.63 3.14
C ALA A 151 3.60 -9.71 4.20
N ARG A 152 4.86 -9.87 4.63
CA ARG A 152 5.22 -10.75 5.76
C ARG A 152 4.60 -10.31 7.08
N ALA A 153 4.48 -9.00 7.31
CA ALA A 153 3.77 -8.45 8.47
C ALA A 153 2.28 -8.81 8.45
N VAL A 154 1.64 -8.81 7.27
CA VAL A 154 0.24 -9.25 7.10
C VAL A 154 0.09 -10.73 7.42
N GLU A 155 1.02 -11.58 7.00
CA GLU A 155 0.99 -13.01 7.33
C GLU A 155 1.17 -13.27 8.83
N ALA A 156 2.07 -12.55 9.51
CA ALA A 156 2.14 -12.56 10.97
C ALA A 156 0.83 -12.09 11.61
N GLY A 157 0.14 -11.13 10.98
CA GLY A 157 -1.18 -10.67 11.38
C GLY A 157 -2.26 -11.74 11.37
N ARG A 158 -2.22 -12.69 10.43
CA ARG A 158 -3.14 -13.85 10.42
C ARG A 158 -2.96 -14.71 11.67
N VAL A 159 -1.71 -14.95 12.08
CA VAL A 159 -1.40 -15.68 13.32
C VAL A 159 -1.92 -14.91 14.53
N LEU A 160 -1.68 -13.59 14.60
CA LEU A 160 -2.20 -12.75 15.68
C LEU A 160 -3.72 -12.81 15.81
N ARG A 161 -4.46 -12.94 14.69
CA ARG A 161 -5.92 -13.09 14.70
C ARG A 161 -6.39 -14.45 15.20
N ALA A 162 -5.66 -15.52 14.87
CA ALA A 162 -6.02 -16.88 15.26
C ALA A 162 -5.64 -17.23 16.71
N GLU A 163 -4.57 -16.63 17.22
CA GLU A 163 -3.97 -16.98 18.51
C GLU A 163 -4.40 -16.03 19.64
N GLU A 164 -4.50 -16.55 20.86
CA GLU A 164 -4.80 -15.75 22.05
C GLU A 164 -3.57 -14.97 22.55
N PRO A 165 -3.74 -13.75 23.11
CA PRO A 165 -2.63 -12.91 23.58
C PRO A 165 -1.68 -13.58 24.59
N GLY A 166 -2.17 -14.58 25.34
CA GLY A 166 -1.38 -15.33 26.33
C GLY A 166 -0.53 -16.46 25.75
N SER A 167 -0.60 -16.73 24.45
CA SER A 167 0.15 -17.81 23.79
C SER A 167 1.55 -17.37 23.36
N ALA A 168 2.48 -18.33 23.31
CA ALA A 168 3.81 -18.10 22.74
C ALA A 168 3.73 -17.71 21.25
N ALA A 169 2.85 -18.37 20.48
CA ALA A 169 2.65 -18.10 19.06
C ALA A 169 2.21 -16.65 18.80
N HIS A 170 1.32 -16.09 19.63
CA HIS A 170 0.93 -14.69 19.53
C HIS A 170 2.12 -13.74 19.83
N ALA A 171 2.91 -14.02 20.87
CA ALA A 171 4.08 -13.21 21.20
C ALA A 171 5.13 -13.23 20.07
N ASP A 172 5.41 -14.40 19.50
CA ASP A 172 6.36 -14.57 18.40
C ASP A 172 5.87 -13.87 17.13
N ALA A 173 4.58 -14.02 16.79
CA ALA A 173 3.97 -13.33 15.66
C ALA A 173 4.00 -11.80 15.83
N MET A 174 3.80 -11.30 17.05
CA MET A 174 3.85 -9.87 17.34
C MET A 174 5.27 -9.32 17.19
N ALA A 175 6.29 -10.07 17.63
CA ALA A 175 7.69 -9.72 17.43
C ALA A 175 8.07 -9.72 15.94
N ALA A 176 7.64 -10.75 15.18
CA ALA A 176 7.87 -10.82 13.73
C ALA A 176 7.22 -9.64 12.99
N LEU A 177 5.95 -9.36 13.27
CA LEU A 177 5.22 -8.21 12.70
C LEU A 177 5.94 -6.90 13.01
N ALA A 178 6.34 -6.69 14.28
CA ALA A 178 7.05 -5.48 14.68
C ALA A 178 8.38 -5.31 13.94
N GLY A 179 9.11 -6.39 13.70
CA GLY A 179 10.34 -6.40 12.89
C GLY A 179 10.08 -5.96 11.45
N HIS A 180 9.10 -6.58 10.79
CA HIS A 180 8.77 -6.29 9.38
C HIS A 180 8.22 -4.87 9.16
N ILE A 181 7.40 -4.34 10.07
CA ILE A 181 6.84 -2.98 9.95
C ILE A 181 7.93 -1.89 9.88
N THR A 182 9.12 -2.14 10.45
CA THR A 182 10.24 -1.18 10.38
C THR A 182 10.66 -0.87 8.93
N ALA A 183 10.35 -1.73 7.97
CA ALA A 183 10.61 -1.50 6.56
C ALA A 183 9.93 -0.23 6.02
N ALA A 184 8.72 0.10 6.49
CA ALA A 184 8.01 1.32 6.08
C ALA A 184 8.76 2.58 6.52
N ASP A 185 9.24 2.61 7.76
CA ASP A 185 10.01 3.73 8.29
C ASP A 185 11.33 3.93 7.53
N ARG A 186 12.03 2.83 7.22
CA ARG A 186 13.26 2.85 6.42
C ARG A 186 12.99 3.34 4.99
N ALA A 187 11.91 2.89 4.37
CA ALA A 187 11.52 3.30 3.03
C ALA A 187 11.23 4.81 2.98
N MET A 188 10.45 5.33 3.92
CA MET A 188 10.17 6.78 3.99
C MET A 188 11.42 7.61 4.28
N GLY A 189 12.35 7.08 5.09
CA GLY A 189 13.66 7.69 5.29
C GLY A 189 14.45 7.82 3.98
N ARG A 190 14.47 6.78 3.14
CA ARG A 190 15.10 6.82 1.82
C ARG A 190 14.42 7.79 0.87
N VAL A 191 13.09 7.83 0.85
CA VAL A 191 12.32 8.79 0.05
C VAL A 191 12.68 10.21 0.45
N ASN A 192 12.65 10.56 1.75
CA ASN A 192 13.00 11.91 2.21
C ASN A 192 14.44 12.31 1.90
N ALA A 193 15.36 11.35 1.75
CA ALA A 193 16.75 11.62 1.42
C ALA A 193 16.98 11.88 -0.08
N HIS A 194 16.12 11.38 -0.97
CA HIS A 194 16.37 11.38 -2.42
C HIS A 194 15.22 11.94 -3.26
N VAL A 195 14.06 12.23 -2.68
CA VAL A 195 12.87 12.71 -3.37
C VAL A 195 12.39 13.99 -2.70
N THR A 196 12.41 15.09 -3.44
CA THR A 196 11.96 16.40 -2.95
C THR A 196 10.44 16.47 -3.05
N PRO A 197 9.80 17.21 -2.13
CA PRO A 197 8.36 17.45 -2.18
C PRO A 197 7.90 18.08 -3.49
N GLU A 198 8.70 19.00 -4.05
CA GLU A 198 8.39 19.75 -5.27
C GLU A 198 8.42 18.83 -6.50
N PHE A 199 9.43 17.97 -6.60
CA PHE A 199 9.49 16.98 -7.68
C PHE A 199 8.29 16.03 -7.61
N PHE A 200 7.95 15.54 -6.42
CA PHE A 200 6.77 14.70 -6.27
C PHE A 200 5.49 15.44 -6.67
N ALA A 201 5.28 16.66 -6.17
CA ALA A 201 4.04 17.40 -6.38
C ALA A 201 3.84 17.88 -7.83
N LEU A 202 4.90 18.40 -8.45
CA LEU A 202 4.82 19.05 -9.76
C LEU A 202 5.11 18.09 -10.92
N VAL A 203 5.95 17.08 -10.71
CA VAL A 203 6.39 16.18 -11.78
C VAL A 203 5.66 14.83 -11.71
N LEU A 204 5.72 14.14 -10.57
CA LEU A 204 5.20 12.76 -10.50
C LEU A 204 3.71 12.64 -10.19
N ARG A 205 3.20 13.40 -9.22
CA ARG A 205 1.79 13.32 -8.78
C ARG A 205 0.77 13.41 -9.93
N PRO A 206 0.98 14.21 -10.99
CA PRO A 206 0.07 14.24 -12.14
C PRO A 206 -0.14 12.90 -12.86
N TYR A 207 0.85 11.99 -12.86
CA TYR A 207 0.70 10.67 -13.50
C TYR A 207 -0.21 9.71 -12.72
N PHE A 208 -0.47 10.01 -11.45
CA PHE A 208 -1.23 9.16 -10.54
C PHE A 208 -2.68 9.62 -10.36
N GLU A 209 -3.24 10.28 -11.37
CA GLU A 209 -4.63 10.68 -11.35
C GLU A 209 -5.60 9.51 -11.58
N ASP A 210 -6.83 9.74 -11.13
CA ASP A 210 -7.93 8.83 -11.32
C ASP A 210 -8.35 8.77 -12.78
N VAL A 211 -8.78 7.59 -13.22
CA VAL A 211 -9.38 7.40 -14.54
C VAL A 211 -10.81 6.89 -14.41
N ARG A 212 -11.59 7.05 -15.48
CA ARG A 212 -12.93 6.49 -15.58
C ARG A 212 -12.96 5.40 -16.64
N ILE A 213 -13.45 4.23 -16.28
CA ILE A 213 -13.58 3.06 -17.16
C ILE A 213 -15.01 2.57 -17.02
N ALA A 214 -15.74 2.50 -18.15
CA ALA A 214 -17.16 2.18 -18.17
C ALA A 214 -17.98 2.97 -17.12
N GLY A 215 -17.69 4.27 -16.97
CA GLY A 215 -18.37 5.17 -16.02
C GLY A 215 -17.93 5.05 -14.55
N ARG A 216 -17.10 4.07 -14.19
CA ARG A 216 -16.59 3.90 -12.81
C ARG A 216 -15.22 4.55 -12.62
N ARG A 217 -15.03 5.22 -11.49
CA ARG A 217 -13.75 5.85 -11.10
C ARG A 217 -12.80 4.81 -10.49
N TYR A 218 -11.54 4.85 -10.90
CA TYR A 218 -10.46 4.01 -10.37
C TYR A 218 -9.26 4.88 -10.00
N MET A 219 -8.71 4.71 -8.79
CA MET A 219 -7.62 5.55 -8.28
C MET A 219 -6.30 5.27 -8.98
N GLY A 220 -5.45 6.30 -9.13
CA GLY A 220 -4.10 6.11 -9.63
C GLY A 220 -3.20 5.31 -8.69
N PRO A 221 -2.04 4.82 -9.16
CA PRO A 221 -1.06 4.17 -8.29
C PRO A 221 -0.72 5.05 -7.08
N ALA A 222 -0.83 4.48 -5.88
CA ALA A 222 -0.55 5.20 -4.65
C ALA A 222 0.12 4.28 -3.64
N ALA A 223 1.12 4.81 -2.93
CA ALA A 223 1.71 4.12 -1.77
C ALA A 223 0.67 3.85 -0.66
N ALA A 224 -0.46 4.57 -0.66
CA ALA A 224 -1.60 4.27 0.20
C ALA A 224 -2.20 2.88 -0.03
N HIS A 225 -2.04 2.30 -1.24
CA HIS A 225 -2.63 1.00 -1.60
C HIS A 225 -1.82 -0.21 -1.08
N VAL A 226 -0.57 0.00 -0.60
CA VAL A 226 0.21 -1.04 0.08
C VAL A 226 -0.43 -1.36 1.45
N PRO A 227 -0.15 -2.51 2.11
CA PRO A 227 -1.04 -3.04 3.14
C PRO A 227 -0.87 -2.37 4.52
N LEU A 228 -0.40 -1.12 4.58
CA LEU A 228 -0.34 -0.38 5.84
C LEU A 228 -1.73 -0.12 6.44
N PHE A 229 -2.73 0.19 5.61
CA PHE A 229 -4.12 0.36 6.08
C PHE A 229 -4.67 -0.94 6.69
N LEU A 230 -4.28 -2.09 6.14
CA LEU A 230 -4.69 -3.41 6.62
C LEU A 230 -4.00 -3.74 7.96
N LEU A 231 -2.72 -3.40 8.08
CA LEU A 231 -1.99 -3.49 9.35
C LEU A 231 -2.56 -2.55 10.41
N ASP A 232 -3.04 -1.36 10.03
CA ASP A 232 -3.73 -0.48 10.97
C ASP A 232 -5.04 -1.09 11.45
N LEU A 233 -5.87 -1.65 10.57
CA LEU A 233 -7.10 -2.36 10.95
C LEU A 233 -6.84 -3.48 11.95
N LEU A 234 -5.84 -4.32 11.65
CA LEU A 234 -5.40 -5.38 12.55
C LEU A 234 -4.97 -4.83 13.92
N LEU A 235 -4.10 -3.83 13.92
CA LEU A 235 -3.44 -3.37 15.14
C LEU A 235 -4.37 -2.55 16.02
N TRP A 236 -5.21 -1.69 15.45
CA TRP A 236 -6.04 -0.75 16.22
C TRP A 236 -7.31 -0.25 15.50
N ALA A 237 -7.31 -0.07 14.18
CA ALA A 237 -8.32 0.73 13.50
C ALA A 237 -9.69 0.04 13.34
N SER A 238 -9.78 -1.28 13.50
CA SER A 238 -11.06 -2.01 13.38
C SER A 238 -12.10 -1.52 14.41
N ASP A 239 -11.68 -1.31 15.66
CA ASP A 239 -12.55 -0.88 16.76
C ASP A 239 -12.12 0.45 17.41
N ARG A 240 -10.92 0.97 17.11
CA ARG A 240 -10.40 2.24 17.64
C ARG A 240 -10.08 3.29 16.57
N GLY A 241 -10.49 3.05 15.32
CA GLY A 241 -10.42 4.02 14.23
C GLY A 241 -11.61 4.97 14.21
N SER A 242 -11.43 6.17 13.65
CA SER A 242 -12.54 7.07 13.36
C SER A 242 -13.39 6.58 12.18
N GLY A 243 -14.60 7.11 12.05
CA GLY A 243 -15.45 6.84 10.88
C GLY A 243 -14.81 7.31 9.58
N GLN A 244 -14.14 8.47 9.60
CA GLN A 244 -13.44 9.01 8.44
C GLN A 244 -12.30 8.09 7.99
N TYR A 245 -11.46 7.63 8.92
CA TYR A 245 -10.35 6.76 8.57
C TYR A 245 -10.80 5.38 8.11
N ARG A 246 -11.84 4.80 8.73
CA ARG A 246 -12.42 3.53 8.24
C ARG A 246 -13.02 3.67 6.84
N GLY A 247 -13.66 4.80 6.53
CA GLY A 247 -14.13 5.12 5.17
C GLY A 247 -12.99 5.16 4.16
N PHE A 248 -11.87 5.79 4.51
CA PHE A 248 -10.65 5.78 3.69
C PHE A 248 -10.10 4.36 3.49
N CYS A 249 -10.00 3.55 4.55
CA CYS A 249 -9.55 2.15 4.45
C CYS A 249 -10.45 1.33 3.51
N HIS A 250 -11.77 1.57 3.53
CA HIS A 250 -12.69 0.92 2.62
C HIS A 250 -12.39 1.24 1.15
N GLU A 251 -12.20 2.53 0.82
CA GLU A 251 -11.89 2.94 -0.56
C GLU A 251 -10.56 2.36 -1.04
N VAL A 252 -9.54 2.38 -0.18
CA VAL A 252 -8.21 1.84 -0.48
C VAL A 252 -8.23 0.32 -0.65
N ALA A 253 -9.02 -0.40 0.14
CA ALA A 253 -9.15 -1.84 0.03
C ALA A 253 -9.60 -2.25 -1.38
N LEU A 254 -10.49 -1.48 -2.02
CA LEU A 254 -10.97 -1.75 -3.37
C LEU A 254 -9.89 -1.61 -4.46
N GLN A 255 -8.72 -1.03 -4.14
CA GLN A 255 -7.62 -0.80 -5.09
C GLN A 255 -6.45 -1.78 -4.91
N THR A 256 -6.52 -2.69 -3.93
CA THR A 256 -5.39 -3.55 -3.53
C THR A 256 -5.51 -5.00 -4.03
N LEU A 257 -4.59 -5.87 -3.62
CA LEU A 257 -4.55 -7.29 -4.01
C LEU A 257 -5.81 -8.06 -3.56
N PRO A 258 -6.28 -9.07 -4.32
CA PRO A 258 -7.48 -9.84 -4.00
C PRO A 258 -7.45 -10.46 -2.59
N ASP A 259 -6.36 -11.16 -2.26
CA ASP A 259 -6.19 -11.79 -0.95
C ASP A 259 -6.22 -10.77 0.22
N TRP A 260 -5.88 -9.50 -0.04
CA TRP A 260 -5.93 -8.43 0.97
C TRP A 260 -7.30 -7.77 1.05
N GLN A 261 -8.11 -7.81 -0.01
CA GLN A 261 -9.53 -7.43 0.03
C GLN A 261 -10.32 -8.39 0.93
N GLU A 262 -10.03 -9.68 0.85
CA GLU A 262 -10.62 -10.70 1.72
C GLU A 262 -10.23 -10.47 3.19
N LEU A 263 -8.95 -10.20 3.44
CA LEU A 263 -8.46 -9.86 4.78
C LEU A 263 -9.09 -8.58 5.33
N TYR A 264 -9.29 -7.56 4.49
CA TYR A 264 -9.97 -6.34 4.91
C TYR A 264 -11.39 -6.66 5.42
N ALA A 265 -12.14 -7.50 4.69
CA ALA A 265 -13.48 -7.90 5.09
C ALA A 265 -13.47 -8.69 6.42
N GLU A 266 -12.49 -9.60 6.58
CA GLU A 266 -12.32 -10.39 7.80
C GLU A 266 -11.91 -9.53 9.02
N TRP A 267 -10.90 -8.68 8.86
CA TRP A 267 -10.29 -7.95 9.99
C TRP A 267 -11.10 -6.75 10.44
N THR A 268 -11.99 -6.24 9.58
CA THR A 268 -13.00 -5.26 9.99
C THR A 268 -14.00 -5.86 10.98
N ALA A 269 -14.24 -7.17 10.93
CA ALA A 269 -15.11 -7.88 11.85
C ALA A 269 -14.31 -8.33 13.10
N GLY A 270 -14.19 -7.45 14.09
CA GLY A 270 -13.77 -7.83 15.44
C GLY A 270 -12.76 -6.90 16.10
N PRO A 271 -12.39 -7.20 17.35
CA PRO A 271 -11.50 -6.37 18.14
C PRO A 271 -10.09 -6.36 17.54
N SER A 272 -9.44 -5.20 17.60
CA SER A 272 -8.04 -5.07 17.21
C SER A 272 -7.09 -5.79 18.17
N VAL A 273 -5.85 -6.02 17.73
CA VAL A 273 -4.78 -6.55 18.59
C VAL A 273 -4.57 -5.67 19.82
N THR A 274 -4.65 -4.33 19.67
CA THR A 274 -4.55 -3.40 20.82
C THR A 274 -5.64 -3.69 21.85
N THR A 275 -6.90 -3.82 21.43
CA THR A 275 -7.99 -4.12 22.37
C THR A 275 -7.81 -5.47 23.06
N ARG A 276 -7.42 -6.51 22.31
CA ARG A 276 -7.21 -7.86 22.89
C ARG A 276 -6.05 -7.88 23.89
N VAL A 277 -4.93 -7.23 23.58
CA VAL A 277 -3.77 -7.15 24.48
C VAL A 277 -4.08 -6.33 25.73
N VAL A 278 -4.76 -5.18 25.61
CA VAL A 278 -5.17 -4.38 26.77
C VAL A 278 -6.10 -5.17 27.69
N ALA A 279 -7.10 -5.86 27.12
CA ALA A 279 -8.00 -6.70 27.91
C ALA A 279 -7.26 -7.83 28.65
N ALA A 280 -6.23 -8.42 28.03
CA ALA A 280 -5.41 -9.45 28.66
C ALA A 280 -4.50 -8.89 29.78
N LEU A 281 -4.07 -7.63 29.69
CA LEU A 281 -3.28 -6.94 30.72
C LEU A 281 -4.13 -6.52 31.93
N ASP A 282 -5.38 -6.09 31.69
CA ASP A 282 -6.29 -5.60 32.74
C ASP A 282 -7.05 -6.73 33.48
N GLY A 283 -6.82 -8.00 33.10
CA GLY A 283 -7.50 -9.16 33.67
C GLY A 283 -7.27 -9.34 35.19
N PRO A 284 -8.28 -9.83 35.95
CA PRO A 284 -8.29 -9.83 37.42
C PRO A 284 -7.35 -10.83 38.13
N SER A 285 -6.49 -11.55 37.41
CA SER A 285 -5.42 -12.40 37.97
C SER A 285 -4.38 -12.65 36.90
N PRO A 286 -3.07 -12.76 37.22
CA PRO A 286 -2.05 -13.09 36.22
C PRO A 286 -2.34 -14.49 35.65
N PRO A 287 -2.81 -14.61 34.39
CA PRO A 287 -3.10 -15.91 33.84
C PRO A 287 -1.78 -16.67 33.55
N PRO A 288 -1.83 -18.00 33.39
CA PRO A 288 -0.79 -18.73 32.66
C PRO A 288 -0.49 -17.99 31.35
N GLY A 289 0.79 -17.71 31.07
CA GLY A 289 1.18 -16.95 29.88
C GLY A 289 1.30 -15.43 30.06
N THR A 290 1.25 -14.90 31.30
CA THR A 290 1.53 -13.47 31.58
C THR A 290 2.82 -12.98 30.91
N GLY A 291 3.88 -13.80 30.89
CA GLY A 291 5.13 -13.47 30.20
C GLY A 291 4.96 -13.27 28.68
N HIS A 292 4.11 -14.06 28.04
CA HIS A 292 3.77 -13.91 26.62
C HIS A 292 2.90 -12.68 26.36
N VAL A 293 1.94 -12.37 27.24
CA VAL A 293 1.16 -11.14 27.15
C VAL A 293 2.07 -9.91 27.20
N LEU A 294 3.02 -9.88 28.15
CA LEU A 294 3.99 -8.79 28.28
C LEU A 294 4.93 -8.69 27.06
N ALA A 295 5.40 -9.82 26.54
CA ALA A 295 6.21 -9.86 25.33
C ALA A 295 5.43 -9.35 24.10
N GLY A 296 4.18 -9.78 23.94
CA GLY A 296 3.27 -9.28 22.91
C GLY A 296 3.01 -7.78 23.05
N ALA A 297 2.79 -7.28 24.27
CA ALA A 297 2.62 -5.85 24.53
C ALA A 297 3.87 -5.03 24.16
N GLU A 298 5.09 -5.53 24.42
CA GLU A 298 6.31 -4.88 23.93
C GLU A 298 6.40 -4.87 22.40
N GLY A 299 6.15 -6.01 21.74
CA GLY A 299 6.13 -6.09 20.28
C GLY A 299 5.11 -5.12 19.66
N LEU A 300 3.90 -5.04 20.23
CA LEU A 300 2.87 -4.09 19.80
C LEU A 300 3.34 -2.64 19.97
N ARG A 301 3.96 -2.29 21.10
CA ARG A 301 4.55 -0.96 21.30
C ARG A 301 5.64 -0.66 20.28
N GLN A 302 6.49 -1.62 19.97
CA GLN A 302 7.53 -1.46 18.94
C GLN A 302 6.93 -1.22 17.55
N ALA A 303 5.90 -1.97 17.18
CA ALA A 303 5.18 -1.78 15.92
C ALA A 303 4.56 -0.37 15.83
N LEU A 304 3.84 0.06 16.87
CA LEU A 304 3.21 1.39 16.92
C LEU A 304 4.21 2.54 16.95
N ARG A 305 5.37 2.37 17.62
CA ARG A 305 6.48 3.35 17.55
C ARG A 305 7.05 3.47 16.14
N SER A 306 7.23 2.34 15.45
CA SER A 306 7.75 2.31 14.08
C SER A 306 6.78 2.98 13.11
N LEU A 307 5.47 2.69 13.23
CA LEU A 307 4.42 3.36 12.46
C LEU A 307 4.35 4.86 12.77
N THR A 308 4.52 5.27 14.04
CA THR A 308 4.56 6.68 14.44
C THR A 308 5.72 7.42 13.77
N SER A 309 6.92 6.81 13.74
CA SER A 309 8.09 7.39 13.06
C SER A 309 7.86 7.52 11.55
N PHE A 310 7.40 6.45 10.90
CA PHE A 310 7.04 6.44 9.49
C PHE A 310 6.04 7.56 9.16
N ARG A 311 4.92 7.63 9.90
CA ARG A 311 3.85 8.62 9.70
C ARG A 311 4.34 10.04 9.93
N GLY A 312 5.20 10.26 10.92
CA GLY A 312 5.82 11.57 11.15
C GLY A 312 6.64 12.03 9.94
N LYS A 313 7.50 11.16 9.41
CA LYS A 313 8.32 11.45 8.21
C LYS A 313 7.46 11.68 6.97
N HIS A 314 6.43 10.85 6.78
CA HIS A 314 5.48 10.96 5.66
C HIS A 314 4.66 12.25 5.73
N LEU A 315 4.17 12.63 6.91
CA LEU A 315 3.40 13.86 7.11
C LEU A 315 4.24 15.10 6.78
N VAL A 316 5.52 15.12 7.14
CA VAL A 316 6.42 16.24 6.79
C VAL A 316 6.56 16.37 5.26
N MET A 317 6.76 15.26 4.56
CA MET A 317 6.79 15.24 3.09
C MET A 317 5.47 15.72 2.49
N ALA A 318 4.34 15.19 2.98
CA ALA A 318 3.01 15.54 2.48
C ALA A 318 2.68 17.02 2.71
N ARG A 319 2.95 17.59 3.90
CA ARG A 319 2.71 19.01 4.17
C ARG A 319 3.45 19.93 3.20
N ARG A 320 4.65 19.55 2.78
CA ARG A 320 5.45 20.33 1.80
C ARG A 320 4.92 20.14 0.37
N ALA A 321 4.67 18.90 -0.03
CA ALA A 321 4.18 18.59 -1.38
C ALA A 321 2.77 19.15 -1.64
N TYR A 322 1.96 19.28 -0.59
CA TYR A 322 0.60 19.81 -0.64
C TYR A 322 0.49 21.24 -0.09
N HIS A 323 1.61 21.96 0.01
CA HIS A 323 1.59 23.38 0.36
C HIS A 323 0.96 24.21 -0.78
N ALA A 324 0.26 25.30 -0.45
CA ALA A 324 -0.51 26.09 -1.41
C ALA A 324 0.30 26.60 -2.61
N GLU A 325 1.59 26.88 -2.40
CA GLU A 325 2.51 27.39 -3.43
C GLU A 325 2.99 26.32 -4.43
N VAL A 326 2.85 25.03 -4.09
CA VAL A 326 3.42 23.91 -4.86
C VAL A 326 2.33 22.95 -5.34
N ARG A 327 1.24 22.83 -4.60
CA ARG A 327 0.23 21.79 -4.85
C ARG A 327 -0.51 22.02 -6.17
N LEU A 328 -0.63 20.94 -6.95
CA LEU A 328 -1.53 20.86 -8.11
C LEU A 328 -2.88 20.22 -7.75
N TYR A 329 -2.95 19.51 -6.62
CA TYR A 329 -4.12 18.74 -6.20
C TYR A 329 -4.39 18.94 -4.71
N GLU A 330 -5.66 18.87 -4.31
CA GLU A 330 -6.07 18.93 -2.91
C GLU A 330 -5.80 17.62 -2.15
N LEU A 331 -5.87 16.48 -2.85
CA LEU A 331 -5.75 15.15 -2.26
C LEU A 331 -4.55 14.36 -2.80
N GLY A 332 -4.07 13.45 -1.96
CA GLY A 332 -3.19 12.33 -2.33
C GLY A 332 -3.73 11.53 -3.52
N SER A 333 -2.86 10.83 -4.26
CA SER A 333 -3.31 9.93 -5.33
C SER A 333 -4.19 8.77 -4.81
N GLY A 334 -4.02 8.40 -3.53
CA GLY A 334 -4.91 7.45 -2.85
C GLY A 334 -6.14 8.09 -2.18
N GLY A 335 -6.46 9.35 -2.46
CA GLY A 335 -7.65 10.05 -1.92
C GLY A 335 -7.50 10.66 -0.51
N GLY A 336 -6.38 10.45 0.18
CA GLY A 336 -6.15 10.97 1.53
C GLY A 336 -5.74 12.45 1.55
N SER A 337 -6.23 13.20 2.55
CA SER A 337 -5.82 14.59 2.80
C SER A 337 -4.68 14.68 3.82
N VAL A 338 -4.00 15.83 3.91
CA VAL A 338 -3.01 16.09 4.98
C VAL A 338 -3.65 15.98 6.37
N GLY A 339 -4.87 16.48 6.54
CA GLY A 339 -5.60 16.37 7.81
C GLY A 339 -5.88 14.93 8.22
N LEU A 340 -6.20 14.05 7.25
CA LEU A 340 -6.34 12.62 7.52
C LEU A 340 -5.01 11.98 7.97
N LEU A 341 -3.87 12.39 7.41
CA LEU A 341 -2.56 11.90 7.85
C LEU A 341 -2.23 12.32 9.29
N GLU A 342 -2.61 13.54 9.68
CA GLU A 342 -2.47 14.03 11.05
C GLU A 342 -3.32 13.22 12.03
N GLU A 343 -4.56 12.96 11.66
CA GLU A 343 -5.49 12.13 12.42
C GLU A 343 -4.93 10.71 12.63
N ILE A 344 -4.52 10.03 11.56
CA ILE A 344 -3.97 8.67 11.64
C ILE A 344 -2.73 8.65 12.56
N LEU A 345 -1.84 9.65 12.45
CA LEU A 345 -0.67 9.77 13.33
C LEU A 345 -1.09 9.95 14.80
N ALA A 346 -2.11 10.77 15.08
CA ALA A 346 -2.64 10.95 16.42
C ALA A 346 -3.23 9.65 16.98
N LEU A 347 -4.08 8.97 16.21
CA LEU A 347 -4.69 7.68 16.57
C LEU A 347 -3.61 6.61 16.84
N THR A 348 -2.56 6.57 16.03
CA THR A 348 -1.43 5.64 16.24
C THR A 348 -0.75 5.88 17.59
N ARG A 349 -0.50 7.14 17.94
CA ARG A 349 0.13 7.52 19.23
C ARG A 349 -0.78 7.21 20.41
N GLN A 350 -2.08 7.49 20.30
CA GLN A 350 -3.07 7.17 21.32
C GLN A 350 -3.10 5.67 21.60
N ASN A 351 -3.14 4.84 20.55
CA ASN A 351 -3.07 3.39 20.68
C ASN A 351 -1.72 2.90 21.24
N GLY A 352 -0.62 3.60 20.96
CA GLY A 352 0.67 3.31 21.60
C GLY A 352 0.68 3.60 23.11
N ALA A 353 -0.02 4.65 23.54
CA ALA A 353 -0.06 5.07 24.94
C ALA A 353 -0.84 4.10 25.83
N VAL A 354 -1.95 3.54 25.33
CA VAL A 354 -2.79 2.59 26.10
C VAL A 354 -2.13 1.23 26.33
N VAL A 355 -1.10 0.87 25.56
CA VAL A 355 -0.29 -0.35 25.76
C VAL A 355 0.92 -0.08 26.66
N GLY A 356 1.16 1.18 27.05
CA GLY A 356 2.32 1.62 27.82
C GLY A 356 2.31 1.23 29.32
N PRO A 357 3.42 1.43 30.05
CA PRO A 357 3.55 1.09 31.48
C PRO A 357 2.54 1.81 32.39
N ALA A 358 1.87 2.85 31.90
CA ALA A 358 0.80 3.54 32.62
C ALA A 358 -0.48 2.70 32.73
N ALA A 359 -0.77 1.81 31.78
CA ALA A 359 -1.89 0.85 31.87
C ALA A 359 -1.68 -0.18 32.99
N ALA A 360 -0.42 -0.55 33.25
CA ALA A 360 -0.05 -1.46 34.35
C ALA A 360 -0.13 -0.81 35.75
N ARG A 361 -0.47 0.48 35.87
CA ARG A 361 -0.48 1.23 37.15
C ARG A 361 -1.85 1.40 37.80
N THR A 362 -2.92 0.82 37.24
CA THR A 362 -4.28 0.87 37.81
C THR A 362 -4.69 -0.37 38.62
N ALA A 363 -3.76 -1.25 38.98
CA ALA A 363 -4.01 -2.25 40.02
C ALA A 363 -3.96 -1.58 41.42
N PRO A 364 -5.02 -1.67 42.24
CA PRO A 364 -5.00 -1.08 43.57
C PRO A 364 -3.93 -1.79 44.41
N ARG A 365 -2.98 -1.00 44.95
CA ARG A 365 -2.08 -1.49 46.00
C ARG A 365 -2.94 -1.94 47.18
N ALA A 366 -2.95 -3.24 47.46
CA ALA A 366 -3.49 -3.77 48.69
C ALA A 366 -2.83 -3.05 49.87
N THR A 367 -3.62 -2.27 50.61
CA THR A 367 -3.22 -1.70 51.89
C THR A 367 -3.11 -2.85 52.89
N THR A 368 -1.88 -3.12 53.36
CA THR A 368 -1.67 -3.95 54.54
C THR A 368 -2.33 -3.28 55.75
N PRO A 369 -3.07 -4.02 56.59
CA PRO A 369 -3.56 -3.48 57.85
C PRO A 369 -2.37 -3.24 58.79
N LYS A 370 -2.35 -2.10 59.46
CA LYS A 370 -1.48 -1.88 60.62
C LYS A 370 -2.07 -2.65 61.80
N GLU A 371 -1.20 -3.41 62.47
CA GLU A 371 -1.43 -3.98 63.81
C GLU A 371 -1.58 -2.88 64.87
#